data_AF-A0A1B6K6V5-F1
#
_entry.id   AF-A0A1B6K6V5-F1
#
_cell.length_a   1.000
_cell.length_b   1.000
_cell.length_c   1.000
_cell.angle_alpha   90.00
_cell.angle_beta   90.00
_cell.angle_gamma   90.00
#
_symmetry.space_group_name_H-M   'P 1'
#
loop_
_entity.id
_entity.type
_entity.pdbx_description
1 polymer ?
#
loop_
_entity_poly.entity_id
_entity_poly.type
_entity_poly.pdbx_seq_one_letter_code
_entity_poly.pdbx_strand_id
1 'polypeptide(L)'
;SSGSDEFYDIIDFNIGKTVELHGRVFKITDCDNFTRVFLNRLGIAVPDPIAMPADPYTQRREQAKYEIQPKKPTTKTDKLGQFLAMDGKVLCFTGYWDDRLTCDGDLHLLKVLYYLADDTIEVKDVTWKGQPYTLYKRAKLPKDFLGLKEPGVDSPFTVLNVLGSGTQKGRFLADSLNCGRSQVQYYRDNDLAIGTVVNVYGRRVVLTDCDPFTREYYRVKYGLEDMTPAQRPKTKAEEAVEPLPVPELPPHNGYGTHEDSAINCRTVFPFPPIKNYTQFFQKDKCGFDSHILRFGAQLMTSTVTDSCRP
;
A
#
# COMPACT_ATOMS: atom_id res chain seq x y z
N SER A 1 -94.76 -9.87 21.47
CA SER A 1 -93.65 -10.31 22.34
C SER A 1 -93.14 -9.09 23.06
N SER A 2 -93.31 -9.08 24.38
CA SER A 2 -92.90 -8.03 25.32
C SER A 2 -91.40 -7.71 25.18
N GLY A 3 -91.07 -6.52 24.69
CA GLY A 3 -89.71 -5.99 24.75
C GLY A 3 -89.47 -5.39 26.13
N SER A 4 -88.86 -6.14 27.03
CA SER A 4 -88.21 -5.57 28.20
C SER A 4 -87.06 -4.70 27.71
N ASP A 5 -87.01 -3.46 28.19
CA ASP A 5 -85.91 -2.52 27.95
C ASP A 5 -84.72 -2.99 28.84
N GLU A 6 -84.13 -4.12 28.47
CA GLU A 6 -83.00 -4.73 29.16
C GLU A 6 -81.72 -3.99 28.79
N PHE A 7 -81.24 -3.18 29.73
CA PHE A 7 -79.95 -2.52 29.63
C PHE A 7 -78.83 -3.52 29.98
N TYR A 8 -77.69 -3.38 29.31
CA TYR A 8 -76.49 -4.16 29.64
C TYR A 8 -75.98 -3.84 31.04
N ASP A 9 -75.61 -4.88 31.79
CA ASP A 9 -74.96 -4.74 33.09
C ASP A 9 -73.45 -5.00 32.99
N ILE A 10 -72.71 -4.64 34.04
CA ILE A 10 -71.24 -4.72 34.12
C ILE A 10 -70.74 -6.14 33.86
N ILE A 11 -71.53 -7.16 34.23
CA ILE A 11 -71.22 -8.58 34.01
C ILE A 11 -71.21 -8.98 32.53
N ASP A 12 -71.91 -8.25 31.67
CA ASP A 12 -71.98 -8.54 30.22
C ASP A 12 -70.77 -8.05 29.46
N PHE A 13 -70.00 -7.15 30.08
CA PHE A 13 -68.76 -6.63 29.54
C PHE A 13 -67.50 -7.42 29.94
N ASN A 14 -67.65 -8.61 30.53
CA ASN A 14 -66.48 -9.44 30.89
C ASN A 14 -65.72 -9.95 29.64
N ILE A 15 -64.41 -10.13 29.77
CA ILE A 15 -63.55 -10.57 28.66
C ILE A 15 -64.02 -11.91 28.10
N GLY A 16 -64.15 -12.00 26.78
CA GLY A 16 -64.62 -13.18 26.05
C GLY A 16 -66.11 -13.18 25.72
N LYS A 17 -66.92 -12.32 26.35
CA LYS A 17 -68.34 -12.15 25.98
C LYS A 17 -68.49 -11.35 24.68
N THR A 18 -69.62 -11.61 24.02
CA THR A 18 -70.07 -10.88 22.82
C THR A 18 -71.25 -10.00 23.19
N VAL A 19 -71.14 -8.70 22.91
CA VAL A 19 -72.19 -7.70 23.15
C VAL A 19 -72.66 -7.11 21.82
N GLU A 20 -73.96 -6.92 21.66
CA GLU A 20 -74.54 -6.31 20.47
C GLU A 20 -74.90 -4.85 20.73
N LEU A 21 -74.17 -3.93 20.09
CA LEU A 21 -74.37 -2.49 20.22
C LEU A 21 -74.75 -1.92 18.86
N HIS A 22 -75.92 -1.30 18.76
CA HIS A 22 -76.43 -0.68 17.52
C HIS A 22 -76.38 -1.61 16.29
N GLY A 23 -76.78 -2.87 16.45
CA GLY A 23 -76.82 -3.87 15.37
C GLY A 23 -75.44 -4.41 14.96
N ARG A 24 -74.40 -4.19 15.76
CA ARG A 24 -73.05 -4.72 15.55
C ARG A 24 -72.64 -5.56 16.75
N VAL A 25 -72.15 -6.77 16.47
CA VAL A 25 -71.65 -7.70 17.49
C VAL A 25 -70.18 -7.41 17.74
N PHE A 26 -69.85 -7.03 18.97
CA PHE A 26 -68.48 -6.80 19.44
C PHE A 26 -68.08 -7.93 20.38
N LYS A 27 -66.87 -8.45 20.21
CA LYS A 27 -66.26 -9.37 21.16
C LYS A 27 -65.26 -8.61 22.02
N ILE A 28 -65.42 -8.69 23.33
CA ILE A 28 -64.52 -8.03 24.27
C ILE A 28 -63.28 -8.89 24.41
N THR A 29 -62.14 -8.35 23.98
CA THR A 29 -60.85 -9.07 23.89
C THR A 29 -59.93 -8.73 25.05
N ASP A 30 -59.95 -7.50 25.54
CA ASP A 30 -59.12 -7.04 26.64
C ASP A 30 -59.83 -5.95 27.46
N CYS A 31 -59.39 -5.74 28.69
CA CYS A 31 -59.85 -4.68 29.57
C CYS A 31 -58.67 -3.97 30.23
N ASP A 32 -58.82 -2.67 30.49
CA ASP A 32 -57.81 -1.87 31.17
C ASP A 32 -57.51 -2.38 32.60
N ASN A 33 -56.35 -2.05 33.15
CA ASN A 33 -55.93 -2.50 34.48
C ASN A 33 -56.88 -1.99 35.58
N PHE A 34 -57.39 -0.78 35.44
CA PHE A 34 -58.38 -0.22 36.38
C PHE A 34 -59.65 -1.07 36.43
N THR A 35 -60.22 -1.41 35.26
CA THR A 35 -61.46 -2.18 35.17
C THR A 35 -61.27 -3.61 35.65
N ARG A 36 -60.10 -4.20 35.39
CA ARG A 36 -59.72 -5.51 35.93
C ARG A 36 -59.71 -5.54 37.46
N VAL A 37 -59.09 -4.54 38.10
CA VAL A 37 -59.07 -4.43 39.57
C VAL A 37 -60.46 -4.16 40.14
N PHE A 38 -61.25 -3.32 39.48
CA PHE A 38 -62.62 -3.00 39.88
C PHE A 38 -63.54 -4.23 39.87
N LEU A 39 -63.53 -5.01 38.79
CA LEU A 39 -64.32 -6.24 38.65
C LEU A 39 -63.90 -7.31 39.66
N ASN A 40 -62.58 -7.47 39.88
CA ASN A 40 -62.07 -8.39 40.89
C ASN A 40 -62.51 -7.99 42.32
N ARG A 41 -62.58 -6.69 42.63
CA ARG A 41 -63.11 -6.21 43.93
C ARG A 41 -64.60 -6.49 44.11
N LEU A 42 -65.37 -6.48 43.02
CA LEU A 42 -66.79 -6.86 43.01
C LEU A 42 -67.02 -8.38 43.02
N GLY A 43 -65.96 -9.19 43.06
CA GLY A 43 -66.04 -10.65 43.07
C GLY A 43 -66.19 -11.29 41.69
N ILE A 44 -66.05 -10.52 40.61
CA ILE A 44 -66.15 -10.99 39.23
C ILE A 44 -64.74 -11.28 38.71
N ALA A 45 -64.42 -12.56 38.49
CA ALA A 45 -63.13 -12.98 37.95
C ALA A 45 -63.02 -12.59 36.45
N VAL A 46 -61.99 -11.79 36.15
CA VAL A 46 -61.70 -11.35 34.78
C VAL A 46 -60.65 -12.28 34.16
N PRO A 47 -60.96 -12.97 33.04
CA PRO A 47 -60.01 -13.87 32.39
C PRO A 47 -58.87 -13.10 31.70
N ASP A 48 -57.85 -13.83 31.24
CA ASP A 48 -56.71 -13.24 30.54
C ASP A 48 -57.10 -12.66 29.18
N PRO A 49 -56.35 -11.66 28.66
CA PRO A 49 -56.64 -11.04 27.38
C PRO A 49 -56.65 -12.05 26.23
N ILE A 50 -57.64 -11.94 25.35
CA ILE A 50 -57.78 -12.77 24.16
C ILE A 50 -57.04 -12.09 23.01
N ALA A 51 -56.18 -12.84 22.31
CA ALA A 51 -55.49 -12.33 21.14
C ALA A 51 -56.49 -11.87 20.07
N MET A 52 -56.34 -10.62 19.62
CA MET A 52 -57.14 -10.10 18.52
C MET A 52 -56.81 -10.87 17.23
N PRO A 53 -57.80 -11.16 16.37
CA PRO A 53 -57.53 -11.78 15.09
C PRO A 53 -56.66 -10.87 14.24
N ALA A 54 -55.70 -11.46 13.53
CA ALA A 54 -54.81 -10.69 12.68
C ALA A 54 -55.58 -10.08 11.50
N ASP A 55 -55.46 -8.77 11.33
CA ASP A 55 -56.11 -8.03 10.25
C ASP A 55 -55.31 -8.18 8.93
N PRO A 56 -55.96 -8.61 7.82
CA PRO A 56 -55.32 -8.73 6.51
C PRO A 56 -54.67 -7.43 6.01
N TYR A 57 -55.21 -6.26 6.37
CA TYR A 57 -54.64 -4.98 5.95
C TYR A 57 -53.32 -4.69 6.68
N THR A 58 -53.28 -4.92 7.99
CA THR A 58 -52.07 -4.76 8.80
C THR A 58 -50.94 -5.68 8.33
N GLN A 59 -51.25 -6.94 8.03
CA GLN A 59 -50.27 -7.90 7.47
C GLN A 59 -49.70 -7.45 6.13
N ARG A 60 -50.54 -7.00 5.18
CA ARG A 60 -50.07 -6.48 3.88
C ARG A 60 -49.17 -5.26 4.04
N ARG A 61 -49.47 -4.38 4.99
CA ARG A 61 -48.67 -3.17 5.24
C ARG A 61 -47.30 -3.51 5.83
N GLU A 62 -47.22 -4.51 6.70
CA GLU A 62 -45.95 -4.99 7.25
C GLU A 62 -45.09 -5.70 6.19
N GLN A 63 -45.71 -6.53 5.35
CA GLN A 63 -45.04 -7.16 4.20
C GLN A 63 -44.48 -6.11 3.24
N ALA A 64 -45.27 -5.10 2.87
CA ALA A 64 -44.82 -4.01 2.02
C ALA A 64 -43.63 -3.24 2.63
N LYS A 65 -43.61 -3.02 3.95
CA LYS A 65 -42.45 -2.38 4.61
C LYS A 65 -41.19 -3.23 4.49
N TYR A 66 -41.29 -4.56 4.66
CA TYR A 66 -40.16 -5.47 4.48
C TYR A 66 -39.67 -5.53 3.03
N GLU A 67 -40.58 -5.41 2.07
CA GLU A 67 -40.23 -5.36 0.65
C GLU A 67 -39.58 -4.04 0.22
N ILE A 68 -39.96 -2.93 0.85
CA ILE A 68 -39.43 -1.58 0.58
C ILE A 68 -38.08 -1.34 1.29
N GLN A 69 -37.74 -2.11 2.32
CA GLN A 69 -36.42 -2.00 2.93
C GLN A 69 -35.34 -2.25 1.87
N PRO A 70 -34.36 -1.34 1.72
CA PRO A 70 -33.28 -1.55 0.79
C PRO A 70 -32.56 -2.83 1.21
N LYS A 71 -32.70 -3.90 0.41
CA LYS A 71 -32.14 -5.24 0.66
C LYS A 71 -30.60 -5.26 0.68
N LYS A 72 -29.95 -4.09 0.65
CA LYS A 72 -28.51 -3.93 0.61
C LYS A 72 -28.02 -3.17 1.83
N PRO A 73 -26.98 -3.68 2.52
CA PRO A 73 -26.14 -2.80 3.31
C PRO A 73 -25.44 -1.83 2.34
N THR A 74 -25.72 -0.52 2.47
CA THR A 74 -24.95 0.49 1.76
C THR A 74 -23.54 0.52 2.35
N THR A 75 -22.59 -0.18 1.73
CA THR A 75 -21.17 -0.05 2.06
C THR A 75 -20.69 1.31 1.59
N LYS A 76 -20.91 2.35 2.39
CA LYS A 76 -20.27 3.66 2.18
C LYS A 76 -18.81 3.52 2.62
N THR A 77 -17.92 3.20 1.67
CA THR A 77 -16.49 3.26 1.92
C THR A 77 -16.11 4.74 2.05
N ASP A 78 -15.60 5.15 3.21
CA ASP A 78 -15.17 6.52 3.44
C ASP A 78 -13.86 6.81 2.70
N LYS A 79 -13.98 7.17 1.43
CA LYS A 79 -12.85 7.53 0.57
C LYS A 79 -12.15 8.81 1.03
N LEU A 80 -12.91 9.74 1.60
CA LEU A 80 -12.39 11.04 2.01
C LEU A 80 -11.60 10.92 3.31
N GLY A 81 -12.07 10.14 4.27
CA GLY A 81 -11.36 9.88 5.52
C GLY A 81 -9.98 9.26 5.29
N GLN A 82 -9.89 8.25 4.41
CA GLN A 82 -8.60 7.65 4.04
C GLN A 82 -7.65 8.66 3.39
N PHE A 83 -8.16 9.48 2.47
CA PHE A 83 -7.38 10.53 1.82
C PHE A 83 -6.82 11.51 2.85
N LEU A 84 -7.66 12.07 3.73
CA LEU A 84 -7.25 13.08 4.71
C LEU A 84 -6.23 12.54 5.73
N ALA A 85 -6.33 11.27 6.15
CA ALA A 85 -5.43 10.69 7.14
C ALA A 85 -4.04 10.34 6.57
N MET A 86 -4.00 10.02 5.27
CA MET A 86 -2.82 9.45 4.61
C MET A 86 -2.26 10.34 3.50
N ASP A 87 -2.78 11.56 3.34
CA ASP A 87 -2.30 12.51 2.34
C ASP A 87 -0.80 12.81 2.54
N GLY A 88 -0.07 12.93 1.43
CA GLY A 88 1.38 13.11 1.42
C GLY A 88 2.23 11.91 1.87
N LYS A 89 1.62 10.81 2.37
CA LYS A 89 2.36 9.61 2.76
C LYS A 89 2.51 8.64 1.59
N VAL A 90 3.74 8.45 1.15
CA VAL A 90 4.08 7.60 0.00
C VAL A 90 5.13 6.59 0.41
N LEU A 91 4.86 5.31 0.19
CA LEU A 91 5.86 4.26 0.36
C LEU A 91 6.69 4.20 -0.91
N CYS A 92 8.00 4.23 -0.75
CA CYS A 92 8.95 4.28 -1.85
C CYS A 92 9.88 3.07 -1.79
N PHE A 93 9.85 2.29 -2.86
CA PHE A 93 10.71 1.13 -3.04
C PHE A 93 11.63 1.35 -4.24
N THR A 94 12.84 0.83 -4.11
CA THR A 94 13.74 0.62 -5.24
C THR A 94 13.65 -0.85 -5.65
N GLY A 95 13.71 -1.08 -6.95
CA GLY A 95 13.70 -2.42 -7.51
C GLY A 95 14.38 -2.45 -8.86
N TYR A 96 14.43 -3.62 -9.46
CA TYR A 96 14.91 -3.78 -10.82
C TYR A 96 13.96 -4.64 -11.63
N TRP A 97 14.01 -4.45 -12.94
CA TRP A 97 13.40 -5.32 -13.93
C TRP A 97 14.50 -5.83 -14.86
N ASP A 98 14.66 -7.14 -14.88
CA ASP A 98 15.67 -7.81 -15.70
C ASP A 98 15.08 -8.14 -17.08
N ASP A 99 15.44 -7.34 -18.08
CA ASP A 99 15.07 -7.55 -19.48
C ASP A 99 16.23 -8.09 -20.33
N ARG A 100 17.33 -8.53 -19.71
CA ARG A 100 18.58 -8.93 -20.41
C ARG A 100 18.43 -10.11 -21.38
N LEU A 101 17.33 -10.86 -21.30
CA LEU A 101 17.03 -11.97 -22.20
C LEU A 101 16.49 -11.51 -23.56
N THR A 102 15.97 -10.29 -23.64
CA THR A 102 15.45 -9.70 -24.88
C THR A 102 16.61 -9.21 -25.74
N CYS A 103 16.49 -9.27 -27.07
CA CYS A 103 17.45 -8.60 -27.96
C CYS A 103 17.44 -7.10 -27.67
N ASP A 104 18.61 -6.52 -27.37
CA ASP A 104 18.78 -5.14 -26.88
C ASP A 104 18.23 -4.86 -25.46
N GLY A 105 17.98 -5.93 -24.69
CA GLY A 105 17.56 -5.84 -23.31
C GLY A 105 18.64 -5.30 -22.38
N ASP A 106 18.23 -4.39 -21.49
CA ASP A 106 19.05 -3.85 -20.42
C ASP A 106 18.46 -4.16 -19.04
N LEU A 107 19.27 -3.98 -18.00
CA LEU A 107 18.79 -4.06 -16.63
C LEU A 107 18.17 -2.72 -16.25
N HIS A 108 16.86 -2.70 -16.05
CA HIS A 108 16.13 -1.49 -15.70
C HIS A 108 16.09 -1.29 -14.19
N LEU A 109 16.57 -0.15 -13.70
CA LEU A 109 16.44 0.25 -12.30
C LEU A 109 15.14 1.03 -12.13
N LEU A 110 14.26 0.55 -11.26
CA LEU A 110 12.92 1.08 -11.08
C LEU A 110 12.72 1.65 -9.68
N LYS A 111 11.94 2.72 -9.61
CA LYS A 111 11.42 3.32 -8.37
C LYS A 111 9.91 3.11 -8.35
N VAL A 112 9.43 2.33 -7.39
CA VAL A 112 8.02 2.00 -7.20
C VAL A 112 7.47 2.85 -6.06
N LEU A 113 6.47 3.67 -6.35
CA LEU A 113 5.82 4.56 -5.38
C LEU A 113 4.40 4.06 -5.11
N TYR A 114 4.07 3.78 -3.85
CA TYR A 114 2.73 3.40 -3.40
C TYR A 114 2.13 4.54 -2.58
N TYR A 115 0.99 5.06 -3.03
CA TYR A 115 0.27 6.15 -2.38
C TYR A 115 -0.76 5.60 -1.40
N LEU A 116 -0.56 5.85 -0.11
CA LEU A 116 -1.45 5.33 0.95
C LEU A 116 -2.84 6.00 0.96
N ALA A 117 -2.96 7.20 0.38
CA ALA A 117 -4.19 7.97 0.34
C ALA A 117 -5.27 7.34 -0.54
N ASP A 118 -4.89 6.67 -1.64
CA ASP A 118 -5.80 6.13 -2.65
C ASP A 118 -5.51 4.69 -3.09
N ASP A 119 -4.50 4.05 -2.47
CA ASP A 119 -4.01 2.71 -2.82
C ASP A 119 -3.58 2.59 -4.29
N THR A 120 -2.93 3.64 -4.81
CA THR A 120 -2.41 3.67 -6.19
C THR A 120 -0.91 3.46 -6.23
N ILE A 121 -0.41 2.89 -7.34
CA ILE A 121 1.00 2.64 -7.59
C ILE A 121 1.44 3.44 -8.81
N GLU A 122 2.61 4.06 -8.72
CA GLU A 122 3.35 4.66 -9.83
C GLU A 122 4.71 3.99 -9.95
N VAL A 123 5.14 3.64 -11.16
CA VAL A 123 6.46 3.02 -11.41
C VAL A 123 7.25 3.90 -12.34
N LYS A 124 8.44 4.31 -11.91
CA LYS A 124 9.37 5.13 -12.68
C LYS A 124 10.64 4.35 -12.95
N ASP A 125 11.11 4.41 -14.19
CA ASP A 125 12.41 3.93 -14.60
C ASP A 125 13.45 5.03 -14.39
N VAL A 126 14.50 4.69 -13.64
CA VAL A 126 15.62 5.58 -13.26
C VAL A 126 16.96 5.07 -13.78
N THR A 127 16.95 4.15 -14.75
CA THR A 127 18.16 3.51 -15.32
C THR A 127 19.14 4.53 -15.86
N TRP A 128 18.65 5.55 -16.56
CA TRP A 128 19.48 6.63 -17.10
C TRP A 128 19.49 7.85 -16.18
N LYS A 129 20.68 8.35 -15.83
CA LYS A 129 20.91 9.48 -14.91
C LYS A 129 20.40 10.85 -15.40
N GLY A 130 19.68 10.88 -16.52
CA GLY A 130 19.13 12.11 -17.12
C GLY A 130 17.69 12.38 -16.69
N GLN A 131 16.74 11.62 -17.24
CA GLN A 131 15.32 11.82 -17.01
C GLN A 131 14.63 10.51 -16.64
N PRO A 132 13.92 10.45 -15.51
CA PRO A 132 13.14 9.28 -15.16
C PRO A 132 11.94 9.14 -16.11
N TYR A 133 11.74 7.95 -16.66
CA TYR A 133 10.60 7.63 -17.52
C TYR A 133 9.50 6.95 -16.71
N THR A 134 8.24 7.38 -16.84
CA THR A 134 7.12 6.73 -16.13
C THR A 134 6.72 5.44 -16.86
N LEU A 135 7.12 4.29 -16.31
CA LEU A 135 6.74 2.96 -16.81
C LEU A 135 5.26 2.67 -16.57
N TYR A 136 4.74 3.05 -15.39
CA TYR A 136 3.34 2.90 -15.04
C TYR A 136 2.83 4.18 -14.37
N LYS A 137 1.79 4.77 -14.96
CA LYS A 137 1.14 5.96 -14.44
C LYS A 137 0.41 5.63 -13.15
N ARG A 138 0.32 6.59 -12.24
CA ARG A 138 -0.39 6.49 -10.95
C ARG A 138 -1.80 5.94 -11.15
N ALA A 139 -1.99 4.68 -10.79
CA ALA A 139 -3.26 3.97 -10.89
C ALA A 139 -3.25 2.73 -10.00
N LYS A 140 -4.42 2.13 -9.74
CA LYS A 140 -4.49 0.86 -9.01
C LYS A 140 -3.93 -0.26 -9.88
N LEU A 141 -2.95 -0.98 -9.37
CA LEU A 141 -2.30 -2.08 -10.09
C LEU A 141 -3.04 -3.40 -9.79
N PRO A 142 -3.64 -4.07 -10.78
CA PRO A 142 -4.23 -5.40 -10.58
C PRO A 142 -3.15 -6.46 -10.40
N LYS A 143 -3.38 -7.45 -9.55
CA LYS A 143 -2.48 -8.60 -9.36
C LYS A 143 -2.44 -9.49 -10.59
N ASP A 144 -3.63 -9.79 -11.12
CA ASP A 144 -3.82 -10.60 -12.31
C ASP A 144 -4.16 -9.71 -13.49
N PHE A 145 -3.33 -9.77 -14.53
CA PHE A 145 -3.62 -9.13 -15.80
C PHE A 145 -4.23 -10.17 -16.76
N LEU A 146 -5.55 -10.16 -16.88
CA LEU A 146 -6.32 -11.04 -17.77
C LEU A 146 -6.51 -10.46 -19.19
N GLY A 147 -5.87 -9.33 -19.50
CA GLY A 147 -5.97 -8.65 -20.80
C GLY A 147 -6.70 -7.31 -20.75
N LEU A 148 -7.07 -6.80 -21.93
CA LEU A 148 -7.88 -5.60 -22.07
C LEU A 148 -9.28 -5.85 -21.49
N LYS A 149 -9.71 -4.95 -20.60
CA LYS A 149 -11.08 -4.98 -20.07
C LYS A 149 -12.05 -4.74 -21.23
N GLU A 150 -13.12 -5.54 -21.27
CA GLU A 150 -14.21 -5.29 -22.20
C GLU A 150 -14.88 -3.93 -21.88
N PRO A 151 -15.36 -3.21 -22.91
CA PRO A 151 -16.13 -1.99 -22.71
C PRO A 151 -17.32 -2.23 -21.78
N GLY A 152 -17.42 -1.45 -20.69
CA GLY A 152 -18.51 -1.53 -19.71
C GLY A 152 -18.18 -2.26 -18.41
N VAL A 153 -17.07 -3.00 -18.32
CA VAL A 153 -16.66 -3.71 -17.08
C VAL A 153 -16.29 -2.75 -15.94
N ASP A 154 -15.77 -1.56 -16.26
CA ASP A 154 -15.37 -0.55 -15.27
C ASP A 154 -16.54 0.32 -14.76
N SER A 155 -17.76 0.05 -15.24
CA SER A 155 -18.95 0.77 -14.78
C SER A 155 -19.21 0.51 -13.28
N PRO A 156 -19.72 1.51 -12.53
CA PRO A 156 -20.00 1.34 -11.11
C PRO A 156 -21.12 0.34 -10.84
N PHE A 157 -22.03 0.13 -11.78
CA PHE A 157 -23.14 -0.83 -11.71
C PHE A 157 -23.22 -1.61 -13.02
N THR A 158 -23.46 -2.92 -12.93
CA THR A 158 -23.86 -3.70 -14.10
C THR A 158 -25.26 -3.24 -14.54
N VAL A 159 -25.55 -3.35 -15.83
CA VAL A 159 -26.86 -2.99 -16.39
C VAL A 159 -27.58 -4.26 -16.81
N LEU A 160 -28.82 -4.42 -16.39
CA LEU A 160 -29.70 -5.47 -16.90
C LEU A 160 -30.30 -5.00 -18.25
N ASN A 161 -30.17 -5.83 -19.28
CA ASN A 161 -30.86 -5.62 -20.56
C ASN A 161 -32.36 -5.89 -20.38
N VAL A 162 -33.09 -4.90 -19.90
CA VAL A 162 -34.56 -4.91 -19.87
C VAL A 162 -35.06 -3.91 -20.89
N LEU A 163 -35.63 -4.40 -21.99
CA LEU A 163 -36.43 -3.59 -22.91
C LEU A 163 -37.71 -3.18 -22.17
N GLY A 164 -37.70 -1.99 -21.58
CA GLY A 164 -38.89 -1.45 -20.92
C GLY A 164 -39.98 -1.13 -21.95
N SER A 165 -41.14 -1.76 -21.83
CA SER A 165 -42.35 -1.50 -22.64
C SER A 165 -43.07 -0.18 -22.26
N GLY A 166 -42.34 0.84 -21.80
CA GLY A 166 -42.91 2.06 -21.22
C GLY A 166 -42.35 3.34 -21.82
N THR A 167 -43.24 4.27 -22.16
CA THR A 167 -42.99 5.53 -22.89
C THR A 167 -42.20 6.61 -22.12
N GLN A 168 -41.62 6.35 -20.95
CA GLN A 168 -40.81 7.37 -20.24
C GLN A 168 -39.61 6.77 -19.47
N LYS A 169 -38.40 7.14 -19.93
CA LYS A 169 -37.18 7.38 -19.12
C LYS A 169 -36.45 6.23 -18.41
N GLY A 170 -36.46 5.00 -18.91
CA GLY A 170 -35.54 3.97 -18.41
C GLY A 170 -35.06 3.03 -19.52
N ARG A 171 -33.97 3.38 -20.22
CA ARG A 171 -33.37 2.49 -21.23
C ARG A 171 -32.53 1.36 -20.61
N PHE A 172 -32.24 1.44 -19.31
CA PHE A 172 -31.41 0.50 -18.59
C PHE A 172 -31.82 0.42 -17.11
N LEU A 173 -31.84 -0.80 -16.55
CA LEU A 173 -32.02 -1.04 -15.12
C LEU A 173 -30.65 -1.37 -14.52
N ALA A 174 -30.22 -0.64 -13.48
CA ALA A 174 -28.99 -0.97 -12.77
C ALA A 174 -29.19 -2.29 -12.02
N ASP A 175 -28.36 -3.30 -12.33
CA ASP A 175 -28.40 -4.60 -11.68
C ASP A 175 -27.89 -4.44 -10.24
N SER A 176 -28.80 -4.73 -9.32
CA SER A 176 -28.57 -4.57 -7.91
C SER A 176 -27.62 -5.64 -7.36
N LEU A 177 -27.52 -6.81 -7.98
CA LEU A 177 -26.71 -7.91 -7.50
C LEU A 177 -25.27 -7.85 -8.02
N ASN A 178 -24.96 -6.94 -8.96
CA ASN A 178 -23.67 -6.90 -9.67
C ASN A 178 -23.28 -8.29 -10.19
N CYS A 179 -24.25 -9.05 -10.69
CA CYS A 179 -24.06 -10.42 -11.16
C CYS A 179 -23.05 -10.43 -12.30
N GLY A 180 -21.98 -11.22 -12.16
CA GLY A 180 -20.92 -11.34 -13.16
C GLY A 180 -19.77 -10.34 -13.00
N ARG A 181 -19.76 -9.47 -11.98
CA ARG A 181 -18.61 -8.61 -11.72
C ARG A 181 -17.46 -9.44 -11.15
N SER A 182 -16.42 -9.67 -11.97
CA SER A 182 -15.16 -10.24 -11.49
C SER A 182 -14.54 -9.32 -10.43
N GLN A 183 -14.25 -9.86 -9.25
CA GLN A 183 -13.54 -9.13 -8.21
C GLN A 183 -12.05 -9.04 -8.59
N VAL A 184 -11.67 -7.92 -9.21
CA VAL A 184 -10.27 -7.64 -9.51
C VAL A 184 -9.53 -7.38 -8.20
N GLN A 185 -8.55 -8.22 -7.90
CA GLN A 185 -7.66 -8.02 -6.77
C GLN A 185 -6.56 -7.03 -7.15
N TYR A 186 -6.40 -5.99 -6.33
CA TYR A 186 -5.35 -4.98 -6.50
C TYR A 186 -4.25 -5.22 -5.47
N TYR A 187 -3.01 -4.84 -5.81
CA TYR A 187 -1.92 -4.81 -4.85
C TYR A 187 -2.23 -3.84 -3.71
N ARG A 188 -1.98 -4.28 -2.49
CA ARG A 188 -2.01 -3.44 -1.29
C ARG A 188 -0.61 -3.32 -0.71
N ASP A 189 -0.47 -2.44 0.26
CA ASP A 189 0.76 -2.31 1.04
C ASP A 189 1.22 -3.65 1.64
N ASN A 190 0.30 -4.49 2.13
CA ASN A 190 0.63 -5.86 2.59
C ASN A 190 1.42 -6.71 1.60
N ASP A 191 1.22 -6.51 0.30
CA ASP A 191 1.83 -7.33 -0.75
C ASP A 191 3.22 -6.83 -1.18
N LEU A 192 3.64 -5.66 -0.68
CA LEU A 192 4.85 -4.94 -1.10
C LEU A 192 5.95 -5.07 -0.04
N ALA A 193 6.73 -6.15 -0.11
CA ALA A 193 7.88 -6.38 0.76
C ALA A 193 9.19 -6.50 -0.02
N ILE A 194 10.33 -6.27 0.64
CA ILE A 194 11.65 -6.46 0.02
C ILE A 194 11.81 -7.93 -0.39
N GLY A 195 12.33 -8.16 -1.60
CA GLY A 195 12.50 -9.48 -2.20
C GLY A 195 11.26 -10.01 -2.93
N THR A 196 10.10 -9.36 -2.79
CA THR A 196 8.89 -9.75 -3.53
C THR A 196 8.96 -9.34 -4.99
N VAL A 197 8.26 -10.09 -5.84
CA VAL A 197 8.15 -9.84 -7.27
C VAL A 197 6.77 -9.26 -7.58
N VAL A 198 6.74 -8.01 -8.02
CA VAL A 198 5.52 -7.31 -8.44
C VAL A 198 5.35 -7.45 -9.94
N ASN A 199 4.20 -7.95 -10.38
CA ASN A 199 3.87 -8.03 -11.80
C ASN A 199 3.24 -6.72 -12.29
N VAL A 200 3.95 -6.00 -13.15
CA VAL A 200 3.48 -4.76 -13.78
C VAL A 200 3.15 -5.05 -15.25
N TYR A 201 1.93 -5.52 -15.50
CA TYR A 201 1.41 -5.84 -16.85
C TYR A 201 2.35 -6.76 -17.67
N GLY A 202 2.86 -7.82 -17.03
CA GLY A 202 3.77 -8.80 -17.64
C GLY A 202 5.25 -8.56 -17.35
N ARG A 203 5.62 -7.40 -16.79
CA ARG A 203 7.00 -7.11 -16.35
C ARG A 203 7.17 -7.53 -14.90
N ARG A 204 8.14 -8.41 -14.64
CA ARG A 204 8.46 -8.91 -13.30
C ARG A 204 9.45 -7.96 -12.62
N VAL A 205 8.94 -7.10 -11.74
CA VAL A 205 9.75 -6.13 -10.99
C VAL A 205 10.10 -6.72 -9.63
N VAL A 206 11.39 -6.82 -9.31
CA VAL A 206 11.87 -7.32 -8.02
C VAL A 206 12.17 -6.14 -7.11
N LEU A 207 11.57 -6.08 -5.92
CA LEU A 207 11.84 -5.02 -4.95
C LEU A 207 13.13 -5.35 -4.17
N THR A 208 14.07 -4.41 -4.12
CA THR A 208 15.38 -4.62 -3.50
C THR A 208 15.58 -3.84 -2.22
N ASP A 209 15.13 -2.59 -2.17
CA ASP A 209 15.33 -1.73 -1.00
C ASP A 209 14.15 -0.75 -0.84
N CYS A 210 14.02 -0.14 0.32
CA CYS A 210 12.94 0.79 0.64
C CYS A 210 13.47 2.05 1.35
N ASP A 211 12.75 3.16 1.17
CA ASP A 211 13.08 4.43 1.83
C ASP A 211 12.92 4.35 3.36
N PRO A 212 13.65 5.15 4.17
CA PRO A 212 13.55 5.09 5.63
C PRO A 212 12.13 5.32 6.17
N PHE A 213 11.36 6.19 5.52
CA PHE A 213 9.94 6.38 5.86
C PHE A 213 9.12 5.10 5.70
N THR A 214 9.38 4.37 4.62
CA THR A 214 8.70 3.10 4.32
C THR A 214 9.04 2.07 5.39
N ARG A 215 10.32 1.96 5.77
CA ARG A 215 10.77 1.06 6.83
C ARG A 215 10.06 1.33 8.16
N GLU A 216 9.97 2.61 8.55
CA GLU A 216 9.26 3.02 9.76
C GLU A 216 7.77 2.66 9.70
N TYR A 217 7.13 2.88 8.55
CA TYR A 217 5.73 2.55 8.35
C TYR A 217 5.46 1.05 8.56
N TYR A 218 6.28 0.18 7.97
CA TYR A 218 6.14 -1.28 8.15
C TYR A 218 6.47 -1.73 9.58
N ARG A 219 7.43 -1.06 10.25
CA ARG A 219 7.73 -1.32 11.65
C ARG A 219 6.52 -1.01 12.55
N VAL A 220 5.89 0.14 12.37
CA VAL A 220 4.73 0.56 13.19
C VAL A 220 3.48 -0.26 12.89
N LYS A 221 3.21 -0.56 11.60
CA LYS A 221 1.96 -1.22 11.19
C LYS A 221 2.03 -2.74 11.32
N TYR A 222 3.16 -3.35 10.98
CA TYR A 222 3.31 -4.81 10.88
C TYR A 222 4.35 -5.38 11.84
N GLY A 223 5.14 -4.55 12.54
CA GLY A 223 6.20 -5.02 13.43
C GLY A 223 7.39 -5.63 12.71
N LEU A 224 7.61 -5.34 11.42
CA LEU A 224 8.79 -5.81 10.69
C LEU A 224 10.00 -4.92 10.99
N GLU A 225 11.02 -5.48 11.64
CA GLU A 225 12.27 -4.79 11.99
C GLU A 225 13.39 -5.03 10.95
N ASP A 226 13.45 -6.21 10.34
CA ASP A 226 14.55 -6.61 9.44
C ASP A 226 14.18 -6.49 7.96
N MET A 227 14.27 -5.28 7.44
CA MET A 227 14.23 -5.00 6.00
C MET A 227 15.65 -4.91 5.44
N THR A 228 16.32 -6.06 5.32
CA THR A 228 17.66 -6.13 4.70
C THR A 228 17.57 -5.93 3.19
N PRO A 229 18.36 -5.02 2.59
CA PRO A 229 18.36 -4.84 1.14
C PRO A 229 18.69 -6.14 0.41
N ALA A 230 17.85 -6.53 -0.55
CA ALA A 230 18.08 -7.72 -1.36
C ALA A 230 19.22 -7.47 -2.35
N GLN A 231 20.04 -8.49 -2.60
CA GLN A 231 21.11 -8.41 -3.59
C GLN A 231 20.53 -8.21 -4.99
N ARG A 232 21.07 -7.21 -5.69
CA ARG A 232 20.71 -6.85 -7.06
C ARG A 232 21.79 -7.33 -8.02
N PRO A 233 21.44 -7.83 -9.23
CA PRO A 233 22.43 -8.02 -10.29
C PRO A 233 23.04 -6.68 -10.72
N LYS A 234 24.36 -6.65 -10.93
CA LYS A 234 25.06 -5.45 -11.40
C LYS A 234 24.55 -5.03 -12.77
N THR A 235 24.49 -3.73 -13.02
CA THR A 235 24.17 -3.19 -14.36
C THR A 235 25.40 -3.29 -15.27
N LYS A 236 25.21 -3.43 -16.59
CA LYS A 236 26.32 -3.42 -17.58
C LYS A 236 27.30 -2.25 -17.38
N ALA A 237 26.79 -1.07 -17.00
CA ALA A 237 27.61 0.10 -16.70
C ALA A 237 28.44 -0.04 -15.40
N GLU A 238 27.94 -0.75 -14.39
CA GLU A 238 28.68 -1.02 -13.15
C GLU A 238 29.71 -2.13 -13.35
N GLU A 239 29.41 -3.13 -14.19
CA GLU A 239 30.36 -4.14 -14.62
C GLU A 239 31.48 -3.54 -15.49
N ALA A 240 31.16 -2.57 -16.36
CA ALA A 240 32.16 -1.84 -17.13
C ALA A 240 33.06 -0.92 -16.29
N VAL A 241 32.67 -0.62 -15.05
CA VAL A 241 33.46 0.16 -14.08
C VAL A 241 34.32 -0.74 -13.20
N GLU A 242 34.28 -2.07 -13.38
CA GLU A 242 35.31 -2.91 -12.77
C GLU A 242 36.68 -2.34 -13.14
N PRO A 243 37.51 -2.02 -12.12
CA PRO A 243 38.71 -1.25 -12.34
C PRO A 243 39.56 -2.02 -13.34
N LEU A 244 39.75 -1.43 -14.52
CA LEU A 244 40.67 -1.96 -15.49
C LEU A 244 41.99 -2.22 -14.74
N PRO A 245 42.58 -3.42 -14.85
CA PRO A 245 43.80 -3.74 -14.13
C PRO A 245 44.81 -2.64 -14.45
N VAL A 246 45.24 -1.91 -13.41
CA VAL A 246 46.22 -0.84 -13.58
C VAL A 246 47.49 -1.54 -14.06
N PRO A 247 48.01 -1.21 -15.25
CA PRO A 247 49.22 -1.85 -15.74
C PRO A 247 50.35 -1.61 -14.73
N GLU A 248 50.92 -2.69 -14.20
CA GLU A 248 52.10 -2.60 -13.36
C GLU A 248 53.26 -2.08 -14.21
N LEU A 249 54.08 -1.21 -13.62
CA LEU A 249 55.26 -0.71 -14.33
C LEU A 249 56.26 -1.85 -14.51
N PRO A 250 56.97 -1.91 -15.65
CA PRO A 250 58.04 -2.86 -15.83
C PRO A 250 59.17 -2.62 -14.82
N PRO A 251 59.97 -3.65 -14.50
CA PRO A 251 61.11 -3.50 -13.59
C PRO A 251 62.10 -2.46 -14.11
N HIS A 252 62.71 -1.72 -13.18
CA HIS A 252 63.69 -0.67 -13.49
C HIS A 252 64.89 -1.24 -14.26
N ASN A 253 65.29 -0.56 -15.35
CA ASN A 253 66.35 -1.00 -16.25
C ASN A 253 67.79 -0.72 -15.73
N GLY A 254 67.93 -0.11 -14.55
CA GLY A 254 69.23 0.20 -13.93
C GLY A 254 69.87 1.53 -14.36
N TYR A 255 69.23 2.27 -15.26
CA TYR A 255 69.69 3.58 -15.72
C TYR A 255 68.77 4.69 -15.18
N GLY A 256 69.36 5.78 -14.69
CA GLY A 256 68.62 6.91 -14.15
C GLY A 256 67.97 6.63 -12.79
N THR A 257 67.02 7.48 -12.40
CA THR A 257 66.23 7.27 -11.18
C THR A 257 64.95 6.52 -11.49
N HIS A 258 64.43 5.81 -10.50
CA HIS A 258 63.19 5.03 -10.64
C HIS A 258 62.00 5.92 -11.04
N GLU A 259 61.94 7.15 -10.54
CA GLU A 259 60.85 8.10 -10.84
C GLU A 259 60.87 8.55 -12.30
N ASP A 260 62.06 8.76 -12.87
CA ASP A 260 62.24 9.21 -14.26
C ASP A 260 61.87 8.08 -15.24
N SER A 261 62.38 6.88 -14.99
CA SER A 261 62.02 5.66 -15.73
C SER A 261 60.52 5.37 -15.66
N ALA A 262 59.89 5.60 -14.51
CA ALA A 262 58.46 5.39 -14.32
C ALA A 262 57.58 6.37 -15.12
N ILE A 263 58.04 7.60 -15.39
CA ILE A 263 57.31 8.56 -16.23
C ILE A 263 57.40 8.14 -17.69
N ASN A 264 58.58 7.70 -18.14
CA ASN A 264 58.78 7.20 -19.50
C ASN A 264 57.89 6.00 -19.85
N CYS A 265 57.56 5.16 -18.85
CA CYS A 265 56.61 4.06 -19.02
C CYS A 265 55.12 4.50 -19.00
N ARG A 266 54.81 5.70 -18.50
CA ARG A 266 53.43 6.20 -18.36
C ARG A 266 53.01 7.13 -19.50
N THR A 267 53.93 7.92 -20.04
CA THR A 267 53.63 8.93 -21.06
C THR A 267 54.52 8.77 -22.28
N VAL A 268 53.96 9.00 -23.47
CA VAL A 268 54.72 8.93 -24.75
C VAL A 268 55.82 9.98 -24.80
N PHE A 269 55.57 11.15 -24.22
CA PHE A 269 56.55 12.22 -24.10
C PHE A 269 57.05 12.27 -22.65
N PRO A 270 58.36 12.17 -22.39
CA PRO A 270 58.90 12.24 -21.05
C PRO A 270 58.81 13.67 -20.53
N PHE A 271 58.24 13.82 -19.33
CA PHE A 271 58.24 15.06 -18.59
C PHE A 271 59.17 14.92 -17.37
N PRO A 272 59.89 15.99 -16.98
CA PRO A 272 60.73 15.93 -15.80
C PRO A 272 59.87 15.63 -14.56
N PRO A 273 60.33 14.76 -13.63
CA PRO A 273 59.59 14.44 -12.43
C PRO A 273 59.39 15.71 -11.57
N ILE A 274 58.14 15.99 -11.23
CA ILE A 274 57.80 17.13 -10.38
C ILE A 274 58.27 16.80 -8.95
N LYS A 275 59.24 17.57 -8.46
CA LYS A 275 59.73 17.44 -7.09
C LYS A 275 58.68 18.00 -6.12
N ASN A 276 58.60 17.44 -4.92
CA ASN A 276 57.71 17.94 -3.87
C ASN A 276 58.24 19.25 -3.25
N TYR A 277 58.05 20.35 -3.96
CA TYR A 277 58.52 21.68 -3.53
C TYR A 277 57.89 22.13 -2.21
N THR A 278 56.65 21.75 -1.91
CA THR A 278 55.99 22.09 -0.63
C THR A 278 56.74 21.54 0.57
N GLN A 279 57.18 20.28 0.50
CA GLN A 279 57.96 19.66 1.56
C GLN A 279 59.36 20.28 1.65
N PHE A 280 59.94 20.63 0.50
CA PHE A 280 61.22 21.32 0.43
C PHE A 280 61.15 22.68 1.15
N PHE A 281 60.23 23.58 0.78
CA PHE A 281 60.13 24.91 1.40
C PHE A 281 59.77 24.89 2.89
N GLN A 282 58.97 23.90 3.34
CA GLN A 282 58.64 23.77 4.77
C GLN A 282 59.83 23.32 5.62
N LYS A 283 60.71 22.49 5.06
CA LYS A 283 61.86 21.90 5.77
C LYS A 283 63.16 22.66 5.50
N ASP A 284 63.18 23.50 4.48
CA ASP A 284 64.29 24.39 4.18
C ASP A 284 64.36 25.54 5.21
N LYS A 285 65.52 26.20 5.27
CA LYS A 285 65.90 27.12 6.34
C LYS A 285 64.88 28.25 6.55
N CYS A 286 64.20 28.24 7.69
CA CYS A 286 63.48 29.41 8.22
C CYS A 286 64.39 30.14 9.22
N GLY A 287 65.18 31.11 8.76
CA GLY A 287 66.06 31.88 9.65
C GLY A 287 67.26 31.07 10.17
N PHE A 288 67.46 31.03 11.50
CA PHE A 288 68.58 30.32 12.14
C PHE A 288 68.32 28.82 12.41
N ASP A 289 67.08 28.35 12.29
CA ASP A 289 66.71 26.95 12.52
C ASP A 289 66.60 26.19 11.19
N SER A 290 67.64 25.41 10.88
CA SER A 290 67.61 24.44 9.78
C SER A 290 67.13 23.08 10.30
N HIS A 291 66.14 22.45 9.65
CA HIS A 291 65.66 21.09 9.98
C HIS A 291 66.65 20.00 9.49
N ILE A 292 67.92 20.12 9.89
CA ILE A 292 68.98 19.18 9.56
C ILE A 292 69.18 18.25 10.76
N LEU A 293 68.90 16.96 10.55
CA LEU A 293 69.19 15.93 11.56
C LEU A 293 70.69 15.60 11.52
N ARG A 294 71.38 15.83 12.64
CA ARG A 294 72.81 15.50 12.80
C ARG A 294 72.96 14.29 13.69
N PHE A 295 73.60 13.26 13.18
CA PHE A 295 73.91 12.03 13.92
C PHE A 295 75.41 11.76 13.85
N GLY A 296 75.98 11.30 14.97
CA GLY A 296 77.30 10.65 14.96
C GLY A 296 77.10 9.19 14.57
N ALA A 297 77.79 8.73 13.53
CA ALA A 297 77.74 7.35 13.07
C ALA A 297 79.16 6.79 13.02
N GLN A 298 79.36 5.60 13.60
CA GLN A 298 80.61 4.86 13.49
C GLN A 298 80.38 3.65 12.58
N LEU A 299 81.24 3.49 11.58
CA LEU A 299 81.17 2.36 10.67
C LEU A 299 81.68 1.10 11.37
N MET A 300 80.80 0.12 11.58
CA MET A 300 81.14 -1.18 12.14
C MET A 300 81.64 -2.11 11.02
N THR A 301 82.93 -2.06 10.72
CA THR A 301 83.58 -2.95 9.73
C THR A 301 84.47 -3.97 10.44
N SER A 302 84.67 -5.12 9.80
CA SER A 302 85.57 -6.20 10.24
C SER A 302 87.06 -5.90 10.02
N THR A 303 87.39 -4.85 9.26
CA THR A 303 88.75 -4.39 8.96
C THR A 303 89.23 -3.33 9.97
N VAL A 304 90.32 -3.64 10.69
CA VAL A 304 90.87 -2.83 11.81
C VAL A 304 91.36 -1.44 11.38
N THR A 305 91.70 -1.25 10.10
CA THR A 305 92.19 0.03 9.57
C THR A 305 91.11 1.09 9.43
N ASP A 306 89.84 0.69 9.29
CA ASP A 306 88.70 1.61 9.12
C ASP A 306 87.99 1.97 10.43
N SER A 307 88.22 1.21 11.52
CA SER A 307 87.60 1.45 12.83
C SER A 307 88.11 2.71 13.56
N CYS A 308 89.18 3.33 13.08
CA CYS A 308 89.83 4.47 13.72
C CYS A 308 89.51 5.84 13.10
N ARG A 309 88.54 5.93 12.17
CA ARG A 309 88.07 7.22 11.67
C ARG A 309 86.94 7.73 12.58
N PRO A 310 87.12 8.87 13.27
CA PRO A 310 86.13 9.44 14.18
C PRO A 310 84.92 10.01 13.46
#